data_AF-A0A3L5TUJ0-F1
#
_entry.id   AF-A0A3L5TUJ0-F1
#
_cell.length_a   1.000
_cell.length_b   1.000
_cell.length_c   1.000
_cell.angle_alpha   90.00
_cell.angle_beta   90.00
_cell.angle_gamma   90.00
#
_symmetry.space_group_name_H-M   'P 1'
#
loop_
_entity.id
_entity.type
_entity.pdbx_description
1 polymer ?
#
loop_
_entity_poly.entity_id
_entity_poly.type
_entity_poly.pdbx_seq_one_letter_code
_entity_poly.pdbx_strand_id
1 'polypeptide(L)'
;MDTDSPVWKDINTPPPDRSSTRYLSWLQRTKLKLEEMDFSSLENESTAYKIKRFLHACFRNIEVYLQAYGTNETLEYKDVKEELQKECELFEHESQTDCHEQEKELVTIMQEVINGIPEDETSNPDINKVIQELENEYKERGSKSRFLIFVKRRMTALKLADKLPDFLHSHHLTGSSISEEQGGTQIKVKKSFRYVIGVSIATVITKYQKSIHGNTT
;
A
#
# COMPACT_ATOMS: atom_id res chain seq x y z
N MET A 1 19.76 26.94 13.50
CA MET A 1 18.77 25.90 13.85
C MET A 1 19.38 25.02 14.92
N ASP A 2 18.64 24.78 16.01
CA ASP A 2 19.08 23.86 17.05
C ASP A 2 18.88 22.42 16.55
N THR A 3 19.92 21.87 15.94
CA THR A 3 19.92 20.49 15.41
C THR A 3 19.87 19.44 16.52
N ASP A 4 19.94 19.85 17.79
CA ASP A 4 19.82 18.96 18.94
C ASP A 4 18.36 18.66 19.34
N SER A 5 17.37 19.27 18.69
CA SER A 5 15.95 18.95 18.90
C SER A 5 15.69 17.44 18.71
N PRO A 6 14.93 16.79 19.62
CA PRO A 6 14.57 15.38 19.50
C PRO A 6 13.94 15.01 18.16
N VAL A 7 13.24 15.94 17.51
CA VAL A 7 12.60 15.72 16.21
C VAL A 7 13.63 15.63 15.09
N TRP A 8 14.64 16.50 15.09
CA TRP A 8 15.74 16.44 14.12
C TRP A 8 16.57 15.17 14.28
N LYS A 9 16.79 14.71 15.52
CA LYS A 9 17.42 13.41 15.78
C LYS A 9 16.60 12.28 15.19
N ASP A 10 15.29 12.24 15.47
CA ASP A 10 14.40 11.20 14.96
C ASP A 10 14.29 11.18 13.43
N ILE A 11 14.24 12.34 12.77
CA ILE A 11 14.23 12.46 11.30
C ILE A 11 15.51 11.85 10.70
N ASN A 12 16.65 12.10 11.33
CA ASN A 12 17.95 11.65 10.83
C ASN A 12 18.31 10.21 11.22
N THR A 13 17.51 9.56 12.08
CA THR A 13 17.72 8.15 12.48
C THR A 13 16.51 7.28 12.14
N PRO A 14 16.17 7.11 10.85
CA PRO A 14 15.13 6.17 10.45
C PRO A 14 15.53 4.73 10.80
N PRO A 15 14.56 3.84 11.11
CA PRO A 15 14.85 2.42 11.27
C PRO A 15 15.50 1.84 10.01
N PRO A 16 16.48 0.92 10.14
CA PRO A 16 17.18 0.38 8.98
C PRO A 16 16.30 -0.51 8.10
N ASP A 17 15.33 -1.22 8.69
CA ASP A 17 14.40 -2.08 7.97
C ASP A 17 13.15 -1.32 7.54
N ARG A 18 13.13 -0.98 6.24
CA ARG A 18 12.07 -0.21 5.58
C ARG A 18 10.78 -1.00 5.35
N SER A 19 10.81 -2.32 5.44
CA SER A 19 9.62 -3.17 5.27
C SER A 19 8.79 -3.32 6.56
N SER A 20 9.38 -2.96 7.70
CA SER A 20 8.84 -3.29 9.00
C SER A 20 7.68 -2.38 9.44
N THR A 21 6.78 -2.95 10.26
CA THR A 21 5.79 -2.17 11.03
C THR A 21 6.46 -1.08 11.87
N ARG A 22 7.71 -1.30 12.30
CA ARG A 22 8.49 -0.30 13.05
C ARG A 22 8.80 0.94 12.22
N TYR A 23 9.02 0.80 10.91
CA TYR A 23 9.26 1.93 10.02
C TYR A 23 7.99 2.78 9.86
N LEU A 24 6.82 2.15 9.68
CA LEU A 24 5.54 2.85 9.65
C LEU A 24 5.24 3.57 10.98
N SER A 25 5.49 2.90 12.12
CA SER A 25 5.32 3.53 13.44
C SER A 25 6.32 4.65 13.70
N TRP A 26 7.55 4.58 13.16
CA TRP A 26 8.49 5.69 13.19
C TRP A 26 7.93 6.85 12.37
N LEU A 27 7.56 6.62 11.11
CA LEU A 27 7.06 7.65 10.20
C LEU A 27 5.85 8.41 10.77
N GLN A 28 4.87 7.68 11.34
CA GLN A 28 3.71 8.30 11.99
C GLN A 28 4.09 9.16 13.19
N ARG A 29 4.99 8.67 14.07
CA ARG A 29 5.44 9.44 15.23
C ARG A 29 6.23 10.67 14.82
N THR A 30 7.09 10.55 13.82
CA THR A 30 7.91 11.67 13.32
C THR A 30 7.04 12.74 12.67
N LYS A 31 5.99 12.35 11.94
CA LYS A 31 4.98 13.29 11.43
C LYS A 31 4.26 14.05 12.54
N LEU A 32 3.80 13.35 13.58
CA LEU A 32 3.13 14.01 14.72
C LEU A 32 4.08 15.00 15.42
N LYS A 33 5.33 14.60 15.63
CA LYS A 33 6.36 15.48 16.21
C LYS A 33 6.64 16.71 15.35
N LEU A 34 6.61 16.58 14.02
CA LEU A 34 6.74 17.71 13.10
C LEU A 34 5.58 18.72 13.26
N GLU A 35 4.36 18.25 13.52
CA GLU A 35 3.22 19.13 13.77
C GLU A 35 3.35 19.90 15.09
N GLU A 36 3.98 19.29 16.09
CA GLU A 36 4.24 19.87 17.40
C GLU A 36 5.47 20.80 17.42
N MET A 37 6.27 20.85 16.34
CA MET A 37 7.42 21.75 16.28
C MET A 37 6.98 23.20 16.21
N ASP A 38 7.43 23.97 17.18
CA ASP A 38 7.32 25.41 17.12
C ASP A 38 8.43 26.00 16.24
N PHE A 39 8.03 26.46 15.05
CA PHE A 39 8.92 27.13 14.12
C PHE A 39 9.02 28.65 14.39
N SER A 40 8.39 29.18 15.45
CA SER A 40 8.43 30.61 15.82
C SER A 40 9.84 31.15 16.05
N SER A 41 10.78 30.26 16.40
CA SER A 41 12.21 30.58 16.55
C SER A 41 12.95 30.87 15.23
N LEU A 42 12.34 30.60 14.08
CA LEU A 42 12.90 30.97 12.78
C LEU A 42 12.59 32.43 12.51
N GLU A 43 13.62 33.21 12.16
CA GLU A 43 13.55 34.66 11.92
C GLU A 43 12.58 35.05 10.78
N ASN A 44 12.05 34.08 10.02
CA ASN A 44 11.15 34.31 8.90
C ASN A 44 10.05 33.23 8.85
N GLU A 45 8.80 33.63 9.07
CA GLU A 45 7.59 32.78 8.97
C GLU A 45 7.49 32.08 7.60
N SER A 46 7.96 32.72 6.53
CA SER A 46 8.02 32.10 5.20
C SER A 46 9.00 30.92 5.17
N THR A 47 10.17 31.03 5.81
CA THR A 47 11.15 29.94 5.84
C THR A 47 10.64 28.77 6.68
N ALA A 48 9.99 29.04 7.80
CA ALA A 48 9.33 28.04 8.64
C ALA A 48 8.31 27.21 7.86
N TYR A 49 7.41 27.89 7.14
CA TYR A 49 6.39 27.24 6.32
C TYR A 49 7.01 26.34 5.24
N LYS A 50 8.04 26.83 4.53
CA LYS A 50 8.72 26.07 3.47
C LYS A 50 9.36 24.79 3.97
N ILE A 51 10.04 24.86 5.11
CA ILE A 51 10.70 23.69 5.71
C ILE A 51 9.65 22.65 6.14
N LYS A 52 8.59 23.08 6.81
CA LYS A 52 7.50 22.20 7.23
C LYS A 52 6.85 21.53 6.01
N ARG A 53 6.51 22.31 4.98
CA ARG A 53 5.94 21.81 3.72
C ARG A 53 6.84 20.76 3.07
N PHE A 54 8.13 21.06 2.91
CA PHE A 54 9.07 20.12 2.32
C PHE A 54 9.17 18.80 3.10
N LEU A 55 9.24 18.86 4.43
CA LEU A 55 9.26 17.65 5.26
C LEU A 55 7.97 16.83 5.12
N HIS A 56 6.80 17.47 5.01
CA HIS A 56 5.56 16.77 4.69
C HIS A 56 5.62 16.08 3.33
N ALA A 57 6.15 16.75 2.30
CA ALA A 57 6.34 16.16 0.98
C ALA A 57 7.27 14.94 1.04
N CYS A 58 8.39 15.01 1.75
CA CYS A 58 9.28 13.87 1.98
C CYS A 58 8.57 12.71 2.67
N PHE A 59 7.82 12.96 3.75
CA PHE A 59 7.14 11.89 4.47
C PHE A 59 6.02 11.24 3.65
N ARG A 60 5.28 12.02 2.86
CA ARG A 60 4.27 11.47 1.95
C ARG A 60 4.93 10.62 0.87
N ASN A 61 6.04 11.06 0.29
CA ASN A 61 6.84 10.27 -0.66
C ASN A 61 7.27 8.92 -0.05
N ILE A 62 7.78 8.94 1.18
CA ILE A 62 8.16 7.73 1.91
C ILE A 62 6.95 6.79 2.11
N GLU A 63 5.77 7.31 2.47
CA GLU A 63 4.56 6.50 2.60
C GLU A 63 4.17 5.83 1.30
N VAL A 64 4.24 6.55 0.18
CA VAL A 64 3.95 6.02 -1.16
C VAL A 64 4.90 4.86 -1.48
N TYR A 65 6.20 4.99 -1.21
CA TYR A 65 7.14 3.88 -1.39
C TYR A 65 6.85 2.68 -0.47
N LEU A 66 6.41 2.90 0.77
CA LEU A 66 6.02 1.82 1.68
C LEU A 66 4.72 1.12 1.25
N GLN A 67 3.81 1.88 0.63
CA GLN A 67 2.61 1.36 0.00
C GLN A 67 2.98 0.47 -1.18
N ALA A 68 3.74 1.01 -2.13
CA ALA A 68 4.29 0.31 -3.28
C ALA A 68 5.06 -0.97 -2.89
N TYR A 69 5.89 -0.92 -1.84
CA TYR A 69 6.66 -2.07 -1.38
C TYR A 69 5.77 -3.25 -0.98
N GLY A 70 4.71 -3.02 -0.20
CA GLY A 70 3.81 -4.14 0.15
C GLY A 70 2.71 -4.40 -0.86
N THR A 71 2.50 -3.52 -1.84
CA THR A 71 1.82 -3.88 -3.10
C THR A 71 2.66 -4.94 -3.82
N ASN A 72 3.98 -4.72 -3.97
CA ASN A 72 4.91 -5.66 -4.60
C ASN A 72 4.99 -7.03 -3.88
N GLU A 73 4.88 -7.06 -2.54
CA GLU A 73 4.81 -8.33 -1.79
C GLU A 73 3.66 -9.24 -2.24
N THR A 74 2.60 -8.68 -2.83
CA THR A 74 1.37 -9.43 -3.13
C THR A 74 0.93 -9.34 -4.59
N LEU A 75 1.42 -8.38 -5.36
CA LEU A 75 0.99 -8.12 -6.74
C LEU A 75 2.21 -8.06 -7.68
N GLU A 76 2.02 -7.56 -8.89
CA GLU A 76 3.05 -7.50 -9.94
C GLU A 76 3.74 -6.14 -10.00
N TYR A 77 4.95 -6.10 -10.56
CA TYR A 77 5.69 -4.85 -10.77
C TYR A 77 4.90 -3.81 -11.57
N LYS A 78 4.08 -4.25 -12.53
CA LYS A 78 3.16 -3.38 -13.26
C LYS A 78 2.19 -2.64 -12.35
N ASP A 79 1.58 -3.33 -11.38
CA ASP A 79 0.65 -2.72 -10.42
C ASP A 79 1.36 -1.68 -9.54
N VAL A 80 2.61 -1.98 -9.14
CA VAL A 80 3.46 -1.08 -8.37
C VAL A 80 3.82 0.16 -9.19
N LYS A 81 4.19 -0.02 -10.47
CA LYS A 81 4.53 1.05 -11.40
C LYS A 81 3.35 1.99 -11.64
N GLU A 82 2.15 1.43 -11.90
CA GLU A 82 0.92 2.21 -12.07
C GLU A 82 0.57 3.03 -10.81
N GLU A 83 0.73 2.46 -9.62
CA GLU A 83 0.48 3.14 -8.35
C GLU A 83 1.45 4.31 -8.12
N LEU A 84 2.75 4.06 -8.32
CA LEU A 84 3.78 5.10 -8.19
C LEU A 84 3.62 6.20 -9.25
N GLN A 85 3.28 5.84 -10.49
CA GLN A 85 3.05 6.81 -11.57
C GLN A 85 1.91 7.77 -11.23
N LYS A 86 0.79 7.24 -10.73
CA LYS A 86 -0.36 8.06 -10.33
C LYS A 86 -0.01 9.04 -9.20
N GLU A 87 0.73 8.59 -8.20
CA GLU A 87 1.18 9.49 -7.12
C GLU A 87 2.19 10.52 -7.63
N CYS A 88 3.10 10.14 -8.53
CA CYS A 88 4.07 11.04 -9.15
C CYS A 88 3.37 12.19 -9.88
N GLU A 89 2.35 11.89 -10.68
CA GLU A 89 1.56 12.90 -11.41
C GLU A 89 0.82 13.85 -10.46
N LEU A 90 0.27 13.33 -9.36
CA LEU A 90 -0.36 14.15 -8.32
C LEU A 90 0.65 15.08 -7.65
N PHE A 91 1.82 14.55 -7.27
CA PHE A 91 2.91 15.35 -6.70
C PHE A 91 3.43 16.41 -7.66
N GLU A 92 3.59 16.07 -8.93
CA GLU A 92 4.02 17.01 -9.96
C GLU A 92 3.02 18.18 -10.06
N HIS A 93 1.73 17.90 -10.14
CA HIS A 93 0.69 18.91 -10.17
C HIS A 93 0.69 19.79 -8.89
N GLU A 94 0.80 19.19 -7.71
CA GLU A 94 0.85 19.92 -6.43
C GLU A 94 2.13 20.77 -6.26
N SER A 95 3.24 20.36 -6.88
CA SER A 95 4.51 21.10 -6.84
C SER A 95 4.50 22.35 -7.73
N GLN A 96 3.60 22.43 -8.71
CA GLN A 96 3.48 23.57 -9.63
C GLN A 96 2.91 24.83 -8.95
N THR A 97 2.16 24.69 -7.86
CA THR A 97 1.49 25.81 -7.18
C THR A 97 2.39 26.62 -6.23
N ASP A 98 3.55 26.10 -5.81
CA ASP A 98 4.50 26.80 -4.91
C ASP A 98 5.99 26.50 -5.20
N CYS A 99 6.30 25.91 -6.36
CA CYS A 99 7.61 25.74 -7.02
C CYS A 99 8.85 25.88 -6.10
N HIS A 100 9.09 24.87 -5.28
CA HIS A 100 10.37 24.69 -4.59
C HIS A 100 11.20 23.66 -5.34
N GLU A 101 12.44 24.02 -5.69
CA GLU A 101 13.37 23.16 -6.43
C GLU A 101 13.55 21.79 -5.74
N GLN A 102 13.45 21.75 -4.40
CA GLN A 102 13.53 20.50 -3.65
C GLN A 102 12.31 19.58 -3.86
N GLU A 103 11.11 20.13 -4.05
CA GLU A 103 9.92 19.30 -4.37
C GLU A 103 10.03 18.73 -5.78
N LYS A 104 10.59 19.49 -6.74
CA LYS A 104 10.90 18.98 -8.08
C LYS A 104 11.92 17.85 -8.04
N GLU A 105 12.94 17.98 -7.21
CA GLU A 105 13.94 16.91 -7.01
C GLU A 105 13.29 15.62 -6.51
N LEU A 106 12.31 15.70 -5.59
CA LEU A 106 11.54 14.52 -5.16
C LEU A 106 10.77 13.87 -6.32
N VAL A 107 10.16 14.69 -7.19
CA VAL A 107 9.46 14.20 -8.39
C VAL A 107 10.45 13.51 -9.34
N THR A 108 11.61 14.11 -9.60
CA THR A 108 12.66 13.50 -10.43
C THR A 108 13.13 12.17 -9.87
N ILE A 109 13.39 12.10 -8.55
CA ILE A 109 13.76 10.84 -7.88
C ILE A 109 12.65 9.79 -8.04
N MET A 110 11.38 10.18 -7.92
CA MET A 110 10.26 9.25 -8.11
C MET A 110 10.18 8.74 -9.55
N GLN A 111 10.35 9.62 -10.54
CA GLN A 111 10.40 9.25 -11.96
C GLN A 111 11.57 8.29 -12.25
N GLU A 112 12.76 8.53 -11.69
CA GLU A 112 13.90 7.62 -11.82
C GLU A 112 13.61 6.24 -11.24
N VAL A 113 12.98 6.18 -10.07
CA VAL A 113 12.56 4.90 -9.46
C VAL A 113 11.55 4.20 -10.35
N ILE A 114 10.51 4.90 -10.83
CA ILE A 114 9.48 4.34 -11.72
C ILE A 114 10.10 3.77 -12.99
N ASN A 115 11.04 4.49 -13.60
CA ASN A 115 11.74 4.07 -14.82
C ASN A 115 12.67 2.87 -14.58
N GLY A 116 13.16 2.69 -13.35
CA GLY A 116 13.95 1.54 -12.95
C GLY A 116 13.14 0.28 -12.64
N ILE A 117 11.81 0.38 -12.52
CA ILE A 117 10.95 -0.80 -12.30
C ILE A 117 10.86 -1.59 -13.61
N PRO A 118 11.21 -2.89 -13.59
CA PRO A 118 11.23 -3.69 -14.79
C PRO A 118 9.79 -3.88 -15.33
N GLU A 119 9.68 -3.91 -16.66
CA GLU A 119 8.39 -4.03 -17.36
C GLU A 119 7.95 -5.48 -17.56
N ASP A 120 8.68 -6.42 -16.95
CA ASP A 120 8.39 -7.83 -17.08
C ASP A 120 7.04 -8.16 -16.43
N GLU A 121 6.13 -8.72 -17.22
CA GLU A 121 4.81 -9.19 -16.79
C GLU A 121 4.93 -10.52 -16.04
N THR A 122 5.97 -10.66 -15.21
CA THR A 122 6.21 -11.89 -14.46
C THR A 122 5.17 -11.96 -13.35
N SER A 123 4.10 -12.69 -13.64
CA SER A 123 2.97 -12.77 -12.73
C SER A 123 3.36 -13.37 -11.38
N ASN A 124 2.86 -12.77 -10.31
CA ASN A 124 3.24 -13.17 -8.95
C ASN A 124 2.81 -14.64 -8.71
N PRO A 125 3.76 -15.56 -8.43
CA PRO A 125 3.47 -16.98 -8.32
C PRO A 125 2.49 -17.30 -7.18
N ASP A 126 2.48 -16.49 -6.11
CA ASP A 126 1.54 -16.68 -5.00
C ASP A 126 0.10 -16.35 -5.41
N ILE A 127 -0.09 -15.33 -6.24
CA ILE A 127 -1.41 -14.96 -6.76
C ILE A 127 -1.93 -16.00 -7.74
N ASN A 128 -1.08 -16.45 -8.67
CA ASN A 128 -1.45 -17.49 -9.63
C ASN A 128 -1.89 -18.77 -8.93
N LYS A 129 -1.24 -19.10 -7.83
CA LYS A 129 -1.61 -20.25 -7.03
C LYS A 129 -2.92 -20.05 -6.27
N VAL A 130 -3.17 -18.88 -5.70
CA VAL A 130 -4.47 -18.56 -5.09
C VAL A 130 -5.57 -18.69 -6.13
N ILE A 131 -5.37 -18.17 -7.34
CA ILE A 131 -6.31 -18.31 -8.45
C ILE A 131 -6.54 -19.79 -8.75
N GLN A 132 -5.48 -20.58 -8.96
CA GLN A 132 -5.57 -22.01 -9.26
C GLN A 132 -6.35 -22.80 -8.20
N GLU A 133 -6.14 -22.54 -6.92
CA GLU A 133 -6.87 -23.17 -5.82
C GLU A 133 -8.38 -22.82 -5.88
N LEU A 134 -8.72 -21.57 -6.17
CA LEU A 134 -10.11 -21.14 -6.33
C LEU A 134 -10.77 -21.82 -7.53
N GLU A 135 -10.04 -21.97 -8.65
CA GLU A 135 -10.54 -22.68 -9.82
C GLU A 135 -10.81 -24.15 -9.53
N ASN A 136 -9.89 -24.81 -8.82
CA ASN A 136 -10.03 -26.23 -8.47
C ASN A 136 -11.24 -26.43 -7.54
N GLU A 137 -11.37 -25.63 -6.49
CA GLU A 137 -12.51 -25.73 -5.57
C GLU A 137 -13.83 -25.42 -6.28
N TYR A 138 -13.84 -24.46 -7.21
CA TYR A 138 -15.00 -24.15 -8.04
C TYR A 138 -15.37 -25.31 -8.98
N LYS A 139 -14.39 -26.00 -9.57
CA LYS A 139 -14.62 -27.20 -10.41
C LYS A 139 -15.22 -28.34 -9.60
N GLU A 140 -14.76 -28.56 -8.37
CA GLU A 140 -15.24 -29.64 -7.50
C GLU A 140 -16.65 -29.39 -6.96
N ARG A 141 -16.93 -28.17 -6.49
CA ARG A 141 -18.19 -27.83 -5.80
C ARG A 141 -19.22 -27.11 -6.67
N GLY A 142 -18.82 -26.67 -7.87
CA GLY A 142 -19.67 -26.00 -8.84
C GLY A 142 -20.02 -24.56 -8.49
N SER A 143 -20.95 -23.99 -9.26
CA SER A 143 -21.34 -22.56 -9.26
C SER A 143 -22.00 -22.05 -7.98
N LYS A 144 -22.31 -22.92 -7.03
CA LYS A 144 -22.83 -22.55 -5.71
C LYS A 144 -21.73 -22.18 -4.72
N SER A 145 -20.46 -22.42 -5.06
CA SER A 145 -19.31 -22.09 -4.23
C SER A 145 -19.21 -20.59 -4.00
N ARG A 146 -18.81 -20.20 -2.79
CA ARG A 146 -18.59 -18.80 -2.40
C ARG A 146 -17.29 -18.73 -1.62
N PHE A 147 -16.44 -17.77 -1.97
CA PHE A 147 -15.10 -17.62 -1.42
C PHE A 147 -14.97 -16.27 -0.74
N LEU A 148 -14.36 -16.25 0.44
CA LEU A 148 -14.01 -15.02 1.12
C LEU A 148 -12.51 -14.95 1.28
N ILE A 149 -11.87 -14.04 0.55
CA ILE A 149 -10.42 -13.88 0.51
C ILE A 149 -10.02 -12.70 1.39
N PHE A 150 -9.14 -12.94 2.36
CA PHE A 150 -8.60 -11.89 3.24
C PHE A 150 -7.22 -11.47 2.77
N VAL A 151 -7.07 -10.18 2.48
CA VAL A 151 -5.80 -9.54 2.12
C VAL A 151 -5.47 -8.43 3.11
N LYS A 152 -4.18 -8.17 3.30
CA LYS A 152 -3.68 -7.21 4.29
C LYS A 152 -3.98 -5.76 3.93
N ARG A 153 -3.95 -5.42 2.63
CA ARG A 153 -4.04 -4.04 2.13
C ARG A 153 -5.26 -3.84 1.25
N ARG A 154 -5.78 -2.61 1.27
CA ARG A 154 -6.93 -2.19 0.45
C ARG A 154 -6.65 -2.34 -1.04
N MET A 155 -5.46 -1.91 -1.48
CA MET A 155 -5.07 -1.95 -2.88
C MET A 155 -4.96 -3.38 -3.40
N THR A 156 -4.39 -4.28 -2.60
CA THR A 156 -4.37 -5.72 -2.90
C THR A 156 -5.77 -6.28 -3.11
N ALA A 157 -6.76 -5.85 -2.33
CA ALA A 157 -8.14 -6.34 -2.48
C ALA A 157 -8.75 -5.91 -3.82
N LEU A 158 -8.51 -4.65 -4.21
CA LEU A 158 -8.97 -4.09 -5.47
C LEU A 158 -8.33 -4.84 -6.65
N LYS A 159 -7.00 -4.85 -6.72
CA LYS A 159 -6.25 -5.45 -7.83
C LYS A 159 -6.42 -6.96 -7.92
N LEU A 160 -6.52 -7.68 -6.79
CA LEU A 160 -6.82 -9.11 -6.80
C LEU A 160 -8.22 -9.37 -7.38
N ALA A 161 -9.21 -8.53 -7.07
CA ALA A 161 -10.55 -8.70 -7.63
C ALA A 161 -10.54 -8.59 -9.17
N ASP A 162 -9.72 -7.69 -9.72
CA ASP A 162 -9.55 -7.51 -11.17
C ASP A 162 -8.81 -8.68 -11.85
N LYS A 163 -7.99 -9.43 -11.10
CA LYS A 163 -7.24 -10.61 -11.60
C LYS A 163 -8.00 -11.93 -11.46
N LEU A 164 -9.05 -11.98 -10.65
CA LEU A 164 -9.82 -13.20 -10.46
C LEU A 164 -10.60 -13.54 -11.76
N PRO A 165 -10.71 -14.83 -12.11
CA PRO A 165 -11.49 -15.23 -13.28
C PRO A 165 -12.94 -14.72 -13.26
N ASP A 166 -13.45 -14.26 -14.40
CA ASP A 166 -14.78 -13.64 -14.54
C ASP A 166 -15.92 -14.51 -13.99
N PHE A 167 -15.78 -15.83 -14.07
CA PHE A 167 -16.79 -16.77 -13.60
C PHE A 167 -16.97 -16.78 -12.06
N LEU A 168 -16.02 -16.21 -11.30
CA LEU A 168 -16.12 -16.10 -9.85
C LEU A 168 -16.92 -14.88 -9.38
N HIS A 169 -17.28 -13.95 -10.27
CA HIS A 169 -18.00 -12.70 -9.95
C HIS A 169 -17.40 -11.98 -8.73
N SER A 170 -16.11 -11.68 -8.80
CA SER A 170 -15.32 -11.08 -7.72
C SER A 170 -15.80 -9.67 -7.34
N HIS A 171 -15.81 -9.39 -6.04
CA HIS A 171 -16.07 -8.06 -5.50
C HIS A 171 -15.13 -7.84 -4.31
N HIS A 172 -14.58 -6.63 -4.16
CA HIS A 172 -13.77 -6.28 -2.99
C HIS A 172 -14.63 -5.62 -1.91
N LEU A 173 -14.30 -5.89 -0.65
CA LEU A 173 -14.93 -5.26 0.51
C LEU A 173 -13.83 -4.67 1.39
N THR A 174 -13.87 -3.36 1.59
CA THR A 174 -12.86 -2.64 2.37
C THR A 174 -13.55 -1.86 3.48
N GLY A 175 -12.91 -1.77 4.66
CA GLY A 175 -13.40 -0.94 5.76
C GLY A 175 -13.55 0.51 5.34
N SER A 176 -14.59 1.18 5.82
CA SER A 176 -14.85 2.59 5.57
C SER A 176 -13.88 3.42 6.41
N SER A 177 -12.73 3.75 5.84
CA SER A 177 -11.92 4.88 6.31
C SER A 177 -12.44 6.14 5.59
N ILE A 178 -13.31 6.89 6.28
CA ILE A 178 -13.54 8.34 6.05
C ILE A 178 -14.56 8.77 4.97
N SER A 179 -15.45 7.92 4.41
CA SER A 179 -16.60 8.47 3.64
C SER A 179 -17.91 7.70 3.81
N GLU A 180 -18.98 8.44 4.12
CA GLU A 180 -20.37 7.93 4.23
C GLU A 180 -20.88 7.37 2.89
N GLU A 181 -20.31 7.79 1.76
CA GLU A 181 -20.70 7.37 0.41
C GLU A 181 -20.42 5.88 0.11
N GLN A 182 -19.48 5.23 0.79
CA GLN A 182 -19.14 3.81 0.53
C GLN A 182 -20.01 2.79 1.29
N GLY A 183 -20.89 3.24 2.20
CA GLY A 183 -21.75 2.36 2.99
C GLY A 183 -22.74 1.53 2.15
N GLY A 184 -23.22 2.09 1.03
CA GLY A 184 -24.16 1.41 0.13
C GLY A 184 -23.58 0.18 -0.57
N THR A 185 -22.29 0.23 -0.94
CA THR A 185 -21.59 -0.86 -1.62
C THR A 185 -21.30 -2.02 -0.66
N GLN A 186 -20.95 -1.73 0.60
CA GLN A 186 -20.75 -2.75 1.63
C GLN A 186 -22.04 -3.55 1.91
N ILE A 187 -23.19 -2.87 1.94
CA ILE A 187 -24.50 -3.52 2.15
C ILE A 187 -24.86 -4.43 0.98
N LYS A 188 -24.60 -4.01 -0.27
CA LYS A 188 -24.83 -4.84 -1.47
C LYS A 188 -23.95 -6.10 -1.46
N VAL A 189 -22.65 -5.96 -1.18
CA VAL A 189 -21.72 -7.09 -1.09
C VAL A 189 -22.12 -8.05 0.05
N LYS A 190 -22.46 -7.53 1.24
CA LYS A 190 -22.93 -8.36 2.38
C LYS A 190 -24.21 -9.13 2.05
N LYS A 191 -25.15 -8.54 1.30
CA LYS A 191 -26.39 -9.23 0.87
C LYS A 191 -26.10 -10.38 -0.09
N SER A 192 -25.10 -10.26 -0.97
CA SER A 192 -24.68 -11.32 -1.89
C SER A 192 -23.92 -12.48 -1.21
N PHE A 193 -23.44 -12.27 0.02
CA PHE A 193 -22.58 -13.20 0.78
C PHE A 193 -23.29 -13.91 1.95
N ARG A 194 -24.63 -14.01 1.94
CA ARG A 194 -25.42 -14.52 3.08
C ARG A 194 -25.14 -15.98 3.50
N TYR A 195 -24.41 -16.76 2.70
CA TYR A 195 -24.03 -18.16 2.97
C TYR A 195 -22.62 -18.47 2.48
N VAL A 196 -21.58 -17.94 3.15
CA VAL A 196 -20.18 -18.15 2.73
C VAL A 196 -19.40 -19.00 3.74
N ILE A 197 -18.66 -19.96 3.20
CA ILE A 197 -17.61 -20.71 3.90
C ILE A 197 -16.32 -19.91 3.75
N GLY A 198 -15.74 -19.42 4.85
CA GLY A 198 -14.57 -18.55 4.81
C GLY A 198 -13.27 -19.32 4.51
N VAL A 199 -12.47 -18.82 3.57
CA VAL A 199 -11.13 -19.37 3.24
C VAL A 199 -10.10 -18.25 3.33
N SER A 200 -9.37 -18.15 4.44
CA SER A 200 -8.30 -17.17 4.58
C SER A 200 -7.08 -17.54 3.73
N ILE A 201 -6.46 -16.56 3.05
CA ILE A 201 -5.18 -16.72 2.33
C ILE A 201 -4.12 -17.31 3.27
N ALA A 202 -4.06 -16.82 4.52
CA ALA A 202 -3.14 -17.36 5.51
C ALA A 202 -3.40 -18.85 5.80
N THR A 203 -4.66 -19.28 5.78
CA THR A 203 -5.04 -20.70 5.96
C THR A 203 -4.63 -21.55 4.74
N VAL A 204 -4.74 -21.02 3.53
CA VAL A 204 -4.27 -21.69 2.29
C VAL A 204 -2.75 -21.82 2.27
N ILE A 205 -2.03 -20.75 2.60
CA ILE A 205 -0.57 -20.73 2.69
C ILE A 205 -0.08 -21.71 3.78
N THR A 206 -0.74 -21.73 4.95
CA THR A 206 -0.38 -22.64 6.06
C THR A 206 -0.62 -24.10 5.72
N LYS A 207 -1.74 -24.42 5.02
CA LYS A 207 -2.00 -25.79 4.53
C LYS A 207 -0.93 -26.24 3.54
N TYR A 208 -0.49 -25.35 2.66
CA TYR A 208 0.55 -25.66 1.70
C TYR A 208 1.93 -25.87 2.34
N GLN A 209 2.32 -25.02 3.29
CA GLN A 209 3.57 -25.19 4.03
C GLN A 209 3.60 -26.55 4.77
N LYS A 210 2.46 -26.98 5.33
CA LYS A 210 2.31 -28.32 5.92
C LYS A 210 2.36 -29.46 4.89
N SER A 211 1.87 -29.25 3.66
CA SER A 211 1.95 -30.24 2.57
C SER A 211 3.39 -30.46 2.11
N ILE A 212 4.20 -29.40 2.03
CA ILE A 212 5.64 -29.51 1.70
C ILE A 212 6.43 -30.17 2.83
N HIS A 213 6.17 -29.80 4.08
CA HIS A 213 6.95 -30.30 5.24
C HIS A 213 6.38 -31.60 5.84
N GLY A 214 5.21 -32.06 5.37
CA GLY A 214 4.54 -33.27 5.84
C GLY A 214 4.86 -34.53 5.03
N ASN A 215 5.62 -34.40 3.95
CA ASN A 215 6.11 -35.53 3.14
C ASN A 215 7.54 -35.98 3.52
N THR A 216 8.06 -35.51 4.66
CA THR A 216 9.31 -36.01 5.27
C THR A 216 9.00 -36.74 6.58
N THR A 217 8.38 -37.92 6.49
CA THR A 217 8.55 -39.08 7.39
C THR A 217 7.80 -40.28 6.84
#